data_AF-A0AAX4HMA9-F1
#
_entry.id   AF-A0AAX4HMA9-F1
#
_cell.length_a   1.000
_cell.length_b   1.000
_cell.length_c   1.000
_cell.angle_alpha   90.00
_cell.angle_beta   90.00
_cell.angle_gamma   90.00
#
_symmetry.space_group_name_H-M   'P 1'
#
loop_
_entity.id
_entity.type
_entity.pdbx_description
1 polymer ?
#
loop_
_entity_poly.entity_id
_entity_poly.type
_entity_poly.pdbx_seq_one_letter_code
_entity_poly.pdbx_strand_id
1 'polypeptide(L)'
;MKTLILILIMTMSSLAHSAQYTLREGKLHKGGVASVEVLPHSGLFIVKMDYEVYKRAWVPAPPEALKGDTVLELPTQFKDERGYLELETLGSMSIPDAELKFIRRTNLGKYHDAYEALVLPKNGKTRIEVIYHPDVPGAGWAQVRITFISNVPLLNGYQAIADLKN
;
A
#
# COMPACT_ATOMS: atom_id res chain seq x y z
N MET A 1 31.63 41.07 28.11
CA MET A 1 31.47 40.37 26.83
C MET A 1 30.13 39.64 26.88
N LYS A 2 29.20 39.93 25.95
CA LYS A 2 27.83 39.41 25.97
C LYS A 2 27.81 38.04 25.27
N THR A 3 27.58 36.97 26.02
CA THR A 3 27.47 35.61 25.49
C THR A 3 26.11 35.46 24.81
N LEU A 4 26.11 35.42 23.48
CA LEU A 4 24.93 35.18 22.66
C LEU A 4 24.63 33.67 22.69
N ILE A 5 23.58 33.27 23.42
CA ILE A 5 23.09 31.89 23.40
C ILE A 5 22.25 31.74 22.14
N LEU A 6 22.81 31.07 21.14
CA LEU A 6 22.11 30.70 19.91
C LEU A 6 21.24 29.47 20.19
N ILE A 7 19.94 29.68 20.41
CA ILE A 7 18.95 28.61 20.54
C ILE A 7 18.71 28.03 19.15
N LEU A 8 19.36 26.90 18.86
CA LEU A 8 19.13 26.11 17.66
C LEU A 8 17.76 25.43 17.77
N ILE A 9 16.74 26.05 17.19
CA ILE A 9 15.42 25.46 17.03
C ILE A 9 15.54 24.36 15.96
N MET A 10 15.76 23.11 16.40
CA MET A 10 15.59 21.94 15.55
C MET A 10 14.10 21.84 15.19
N THR A 11 13.73 22.33 14.01
CA THR A 11 12.46 22.00 13.39
C THR A 11 12.50 20.51 13.02
N MET A 12 11.99 19.68 13.92
CA MET A 12 11.65 18.29 13.64
C MET A 12 10.58 18.30 12.55
N SER A 13 11.02 18.27 11.30
CA SER A 13 10.14 18.02 10.17
C SER A 13 9.64 16.60 10.37
N SER A 14 8.39 16.44 10.82
CA SER A 14 7.73 15.14 10.83
C SER A 14 7.70 14.66 9.39
N LEU A 15 8.67 13.82 9.01
CA LEU A 15 8.72 13.21 7.70
C LEU A 15 7.42 12.41 7.55
N ALA A 16 6.51 12.91 6.72
CA ALA A 16 5.40 12.11 6.24
C ALA A 16 6.04 10.84 5.64
N HIS A 17 5.80 9.70 6.28
CA HIS A 17 6.42 8.46 5.87
C HIS A 17 5.71 8.00 4.61
N SER A 18 6.41 8.10 3.47
CA SER A 18 5.92 7.57 2.20
C SER A 18 6.78 6.42 1.74
N ALA A 19 6.14 5.34 1.33
CA ALA A 19 6.76 4.21 0.66
C ALA A 19 6.50 4.31 -0.84
N GLN A 20 7.55 4.14 -1.64
CA GLN A 20 7.49 4.21 -3.09
C GLN A 20 7.69 2.83 -3.69
N TYR A 21 6.98 2.52 -4.77
CA TYR A 21 6.97 1.20 -5.39
C TYR A 21 7.21 1.28 -6.89
N THR A 22 7.73 0.19 -7.44
CA THR A 22 7.83 -0.01 -8.89
C THR A 22 6.97 -1.19 -9.29
N LEU A 23 6.12 -1.00 -10.29
CA LEU A 23 5.35 -2.12 -10.86
C LEU A 23 6.25 -2.95 -11.77
N ARG A 24 6.27 -4.27 -11.54
CA ARG A 24 6.90 -5.25 -12.44
C ARG A 24 6.28 -5.14 -13.81
N GLU A 25 7.08 -5.37 -14.85
CA GLU A 25 6.56 -5.54 -16.22
C GLU A 25 5.57 -6.71 -16.26
N GLY A 26 4.48 -6.55 -17.01
CA GLY A 26 3.47 -7.59 -17.21
C GLY A 26 3.09 -7.74 -18.67
N LYS A 27 2.07 -8.56 -18.94
CA LYS A 27 1.60 -8.80 -20.30
C LYS A 27 1.03 -7.53 -20.93
N LEU A 28 0.25 -6.76 -20.18
CA LEU A 28 -0.48 -5.57 -20.66
C LEU A 28 0.23 -4.24 -20.35
N HIS A 29 1.30 -4.25 -19.55
CA HIS A 29 1.99 -3.04 -19.13
C HIS A 29 3.51 -3.22 -19.12
N LYS A 30 4.23 -2.14 -19.38
CA LYS A 30 5.71 -2.10 -19.36
C LYS A 30 6.29 -1.78 -17.97
N GLY A 31 5.44 -1.48 -17.01
CA GLY A 31 5.80 -1.08 -15.66
C GLY A 31 4.78 -0.11 -15.09
N GLY A 32 5.20 0.69 -14.12
CA GLY A 32 4.34 1.65 -13.43
C GLY A 32 4.93 2.06 -12.09
N VAL A 33 4.22 2.92 -11.40
CA VAL A 33 4.58 3.39 -10.07
C VAL A 33 3.39 3.23 -9.13
N ALA A 34 3.68 3.01 -7.85
CA ALA A 34 2.70 3.15 -6.79
C ALA A 34 3.35 3.82 -5.58
N SER A 35 2.53 4.43 -4.74
CA SER A 35 2.96 5.06 -3.50
C SER A 35 1.99 4.76 -2.39
N VAL A 36 2.52 4.70 -1.18
CA VAL A 36 1.75 4.56 0.06
C VAL A 36 2.20 5.67 0.99
N GLU A 37 1.27 6.51 1.44
CA GLU A 37 1.54 7.66 2.30
C GLU A 37 0.72 7.57 3.58
N VAL A 38 1.35 7.82 4.72
CA VAL A 38 0.64 7.97 6.00
C VAL A 38 0.17 9.40 6.15
N LEU A 39 -1.14 9.58 6.27
CA LEU A 39 -1.73 10.88 6.54
C LEU A 39 -1.76 11.14 8.06
N PRO A 40 -1.44 12.36 8.53
CA PRO A 40 -1.48 12.69 9.95
C PRO A 40 -2.88 12.54 10.54
N HIS A 41 -3.02 11.67 11.54
CA HIS A 41 -4.26 11.50 12.30
C HIS A 41 -3.98 11.01 13.72
N SER A 42 -4.72 11.52 14.71
CA SER A 42 -4.46 11.24 16.14
C SER A 42 -5.01 9.90 16.61
N GLY A 43 -6.10 9.41 16.00
CA GLY A 43 -6.82 8.21 16.46
C GLY A 43 -6.88 7.06 15.46
N LEU A 44 -6.36 7.24 14.24
CA LEU A 44 -6.42 6.26 13.16
C LEU A 44 -5.07 6.19 12.47
N PHE A 45 -4.83 5.07 11.81
CA PHE A 45 -3.75 4.92 10.86
C PHE A 45 -4.34 5.11 9.46
N ILE A 46 -4.27 6.35 8.97
CA ILE A 46 -4.82 6.68 7.65
C ILE A 46 -3.72 6.50 6.62
N VAL A 47 -3.97 5.61 5.66
CA VAL A 47 -3.04 5.27 4.58
C VAL A 47 -3.65 5.64 3.25
N LYS A 48 -2.99 6.52 2.49
CA LYS A 48 -3.33 6.80 1.10
C LYS A 48 -2.47 5.95 0.19
N MET A 49 -3.09 5.22 -0.72
CA MET A 49 -2.42 4.44 -1.75
C MET A 49 -2.77 5.04 -3.11
N ASP A 50 -1.76 5.25 -3.95
CA ASP A 50 -1.94 5.71 -5.32
C ASP A 50 -1.16 4.79 -6.27
N TYR A 51 -1.65 4.58 -7.48
CA TYR A 51 -0.93 3.85 -8.51
C TYR A 51 -1.17 4.41 -9.92
N GLU A 52 -0.17 4.20 -10.78
CA GLU A 52 -0.26 4.44 -12.21
C GLU A 52 0.44 3.30 -12.97
N VAL A 53 -0.32 2.62 -13.84
CA VAL A 53 0.16 1.53 -14.69
C VAL A 53 0.49 2.06 -16.09
N TYR A 54 1.74 1.87 -16.53
CA TYR A 54 2.18 2.26 -17.86
C TYR A 54 1.86 1.15 -18.86
N LYS A 55 0.72 1.25 -19.55
CA LYS A 55 0.33 0.27 -20.56
C LYS A 55 1.32 0.16 -21.73
N ARG A 56 1.29 -0.99 -22.41
CA ARG A 56 1.90 -1.12 -23.75
C ARG A 56 1.05 -0.41 -24.81
N ALA A 57 1.68 0.02 -25.90
CA ALA A 57 1.02 0.79 -26.95
C ALA A 57 -0.20 0.07 -27.58
N TRP A 58 -0.14 -1.26 -27.70
CA TRP A 58 -1.19 -2.08 -28.29
C TRP A 58 -2.37 -2.38 -27.35
N VAL A 59 -2.32 -1.93 -26.08
CA VAL A 59 -3.40 -2.19 -25.11
C VAL A 59 -4.48 -1.11 -25.23
N PRO A 60 -5.72 -1.49 -25.60
CA PRO A 60 -6.82 -0.56 -25.82
C PRO A 60 -7.52 -0.21 -24.50
N ALA A 61 -6.76 0.25 -23.51
CA ALA A 61 -7.29 0.73 -22.23
C ALA A 61 -7.14 2.25 -22.12
N PRO A 62 -8.17 2.97 -21.64
CA PRO A 62 -8.05 4.40 -21.35
C PRO A 62 -7.10 4.62 -20.16
N PRO A 63 -6.30 5.70 -20.14
CA PRO A 63 -5.36 5.99 -19.04
C PRO A 63 -6.02 6.02 -17.66
N GLU A 64 -7.26 6.47 -17.57
CA GLU A 64 -8.03 6.60 -16.32
C GLU A 64 -8.31 5.23 -15.69
N ALA A 65 -8.44 4.17 -16.50
CA ALA A 65 -8.62 2.80 -16.01
C ALA A 65 -7.32 2.18 -15.46
N LEU A 66 -6.18 2.85 -15.68
CA LEU A 66 -4.85 2.40 -15.29
C LEU A 66 -4.27 3.21 -14.14
N LYS A 67 -5.07 4.13 -13.60
CA LYS A 67 -4.77 4.94 -12.42
C LYS A 67 -5.79 4.64 -11.35
N GLY A 68 -5.40 4.81 -10.09
CA GLY A 68 -6.33 4.72 -9.00
C GLY A 68 -5.71 5.19 -7.70
N ASP A 69 -6.56 5.66 -6.83
CA ASP A 69 -6.23 6.02 -5.46
C ASP A 69 -7.24 5.38 -4.51
N THR A 70 -6.80 5.12 -3.29
CA THR A 70 -7.67 4.71 -2.19
C THR A 70 -7.11 5.25 -0.89
N VAL A 71 -7.99 5.69 0.00
CA VAL A 71 -7.66 6.01 1.37
C VAL A 71 -8.21 4.90 2.25
N LEU A 72 -7.38 4.37 3.13
CA LEU A 72 -7.73 3.31 4.08
C LEU A 72 -7.62 3.87 5.49
N GLU A 73 -8.72 3.81 6.22
CA GLU A 73 -8.79 4.15 7.63
C GLU A 73 -8.60 2.88 8.47
N LEU A 74 -7.36 2.63 8.90
CA LEU A 74 -7.00 1.45 9.67
C LEU A 74 -6.97 1.75 11.18
N PRO A 75 -7.27 0.75 12.03
CA PRO A 75 -6.95 0.84 13.45
C PRO A 75 -5.45 1.14 13.67
N THR A 76 -5.12 1.87 14.74
CA THR A 76 -3.74 2.33 14.99
C THR A 76 -2.73 1.20 15.18
N GLN A 77 -3.21 -0.01 15.51
CA GLN A 77 -2.43 -1.23 15.64
C GLN A 77 -1.77 -1.65 14.32
N PHE A 78 -2.33 -1.27 13.16
CA PHE A 78 -1.74 -1.56 11.83
C PHE A 78 -0.51 -0.72 11.48
N LYS A 79 -0.09 0.19 12.37
CA LYS A 79 1.22 0.87 12.28
C LYS A 79 2.39 -0.10 12.47
N ASP A 80 2.13 -1.24 13.10
CA ASP A 80 3.11 -2.27 13.39
C ASP A 80 2.48 -3.67 13.33
N GLU A 81 3.23 -4.67 13.75
CA GLU A 81 2.86 -6.08 13.68
C GLU A 81 1.56 -6.42 14.42
N ARG A 82 1.20 -5.66 15.46
CA ARG A 82 0.05 -5.97 16.31
C ARG A 82 -1.26 -6.02 15.52
N GLY A 83 -1.46 -5.11 14.57
CA GLY A 83 -2.66 -5.10 13.73
C GLY A 83 -2.76 -6.31 12.81
N TYR A 84 -1.62 -6.80 12.30
CA TYR A 84 -1.59 -7.97 11.43
C TYR A 84 -1.77 -9.28 12.20
N LEU A 85 -1.21 -9.38 13.42
CA LEU A 85 -1.46 -10.49 14.33
C LEU A 85 -2.93 -10.58 14.77
N GLU A 86 -3.55 -9.43 15.03
CA GLU A 86 -4.98 -9.36 15.32
C GLU A 86 -5.80 -9.80 14.11
N LEU A 87 -5.46 -9.32 12.90
CA LEU A 87 -6.14 -9.73 11.67
C LEU A 87 -6.00 -11.23 11.39
N GLU A 88 -4.83 -11.81 11.65
CA GLU A 88 -4.61 -13.26 11.58
C GLU A 88 -5.53 -14.03 12.54
N THR A 89 -5.64 -13.55 13.78
CA THR A 89 -6.49 -14.17 14.79
C THR A 89 -7.97 -14.11 14.43
N LEU A 90 -8.42 -12.97 13.89
CA LEU A 90 -9.82 -12.75 13.50
C LEU A 90 -10.17 -13.38 12.15
N GLY A 91 -9.18 -13.61 11.29
CA GLY A 91 -9.33 -14.03 9.89
C GLY A 91 -9.84 -12.91 8.96
N SER A 92 -10.77 -12.06 9.44
CA SER A 92 -11.27 -10.91 8.69
C SER A 92 -11.74 -9.78 9.60
N MET A 93 -11.69 -8.55 9.10
CA MET A 93 -12.14 -7.34 9.80
C MET A 93 -12.79 -6.39 8.79
N SER A 94 -13.94 -5.81 9.15
CA SER A 94 -14.55 -4.72 8.38
C SER A 94 -14.07 -3.37 8.90
N ILE A 95 -13.68 -2.49 7.97
CA ILE A 95 -13.34 -1.09 8.23
C ILE A 95 -14.31 -0.17 7.44
N PRO A 96 -14.32 1.15 7.67
CA PRO A 96 -15.27 2.07 7.02
C PRO A 96 -15.34 1.91 5.49
N ASP A 97 -14.20 1.80 4.81
CA ASP A 97 -14.13 1.80 3.34
C ASP A 97 -13.64 0.48 2.72
N ALA A 98 -13.39 -0.55 3.52
CA ALA A 98 -12.93 -1.85 3.01
C ALA A 98 -13.29 -3.02 3.94
N GLU A 99 -13.09 -4.23 3.43
CA GLU A 99 -12.95 -5.44 4.22
C GLU A 99 -11.49 -5.91 4.15
N LEU A 100 -10.89 -6.19 5.30
CA LEU A 100 -9.55 -6.78 5.42
C LEU A 100 -9.69 -8.28 5.69
N LYS A 101 -8.87 -9.10 5.04
CA LYS A 101 -8.80 -10.54 5.28
C LYS A 101 -7.36 -10.96 5.45
N PHE A 102 -7.08 -11.71 6.50
CA PHE A 102 -5.85 -12.47 6.55
C PHE A 102 -5.94 -13.63 5.55
N ILE A 103 -4.88 -13.82 4.76
CA ILE A 103 -4.82 -14.92 3.80
C ILE A 103 -3.96 -16.04 4.38
N ARG A 104 -2.71 -15.73 4.75
CA ARG A 104 -1.75 -16.68 5.34
C ARG A 104 -0.46 -15.98 5.78
N ARG A 105 0.38 -16.73 6.49
CA ARG A 105 1.82 -16.45 6.57
C ARG A 105 2.52 -16.85 5.28
N THR A 106 3.49 -16.08 4.83
CA THR A 106 4.21 -16.30 3.56
C THR A 106 5.67 -15.88 3.66
N ASN A 107 6.46 -16.28 2.67
CA ASN A 107 7.85 -15.86 2.51
C ASN A 107 7.98 -15.06 1.21
N LEU A 108 8.65 -13.91 1.26
CA LEU A 108 8.90 -13.05 0.10
C LEU A 108 10.34 -12.53 0.11
N GLY A 109 11.19 -13.10 -0.74
CA GLY A 109 12.60 -12.69 -0.81
C GLY A 109 13.30 -12.88 0.55
N LYS A 110 13.73 -11.77 1.16
CA LYS A 110 14.36 -11.76 2.50
C LYS A 110 13.36 -11.73 3.66
N TYR A 111 12.08 -11.48 3.39
CA TYR A 111 11.04 -11.36 4.41
C TYR A 111 10.43 -12.74 4.66
N HIS A 112 10.82 -13.35 5.78
CA HIS A 112 10.34 -14.66 6.19
C HIS A 112 9.19 -14.50 7.19
N ASP A 113 8.22 -15.41 7.18
CA ASP A 113 7.05 -15.35 8.08
C ASP A 113 6.24 -14.04 7.99
N ALA A 114 6.19 -13.47 6.79
CA ALA A 114 5.45 -12.25 6.46
C ALA A 114 3.93 -12.51 6.45
N TYR A 115 3.15 -11.45 6.70
CA TYR A 115 1.70 -11.49 6.71
C TYR A 115 1.16 -11.17 5.31
N GLU A 116 0.46 -12.11 4.69
CA GLU A 116 -0.31 -11.86 3.47
C GLU A 116 -1.75 -11.49 3.84
N ALA A 117 -2.16 -10.29 3.47
CA ALA A 117 -3.51 -9.78 3.73
C ALA A 117 -4.15 -9.26 2.45
N LEU A 118 -5.47 -9.42 2.35
CA LEU A 118 -6.29 -8.95 1.26
C LEU A 118 -7.13 -7.76 1.73
N VAL A 119 -7.04 -6.66 1.01
CA VAL A 119 -7.90 -5.48 1.15
C VAL A 119 -8.93 -5.51 0.02
N LEU A 120 -10.20 -5.44 0.40
CA LEU A 120 -11.34 -5.36 -0.50
C LEU A 120 -12.02 -3.99 -0.32
N PRO A 121 -11.59 -2.95 -1.06
CA PRO A 121 -12.25 -1.65 -1.04
C PRO A 121 -13.73 -1.78 -1.41
N LYS A 122 -14.60 -1.07 -0.69
CA LYS A 122 -16.06 -1.08 -0.94
C LYS A 122 -16.45 -0.47 -2.29
N ASN A 123 -15.56 0.30 -2.92
CA ASN A 123 -15.77 0.83 -4.26
C ASN A 123 -15.82 -0.25 -5.36
N GLY A 124 -15.38 -1.48 -5.07
CA GLY A 124 -15.45 -2.62 -5.97
C GLY A 124 -14.59 -2.52 -7.24
N LYS A 125 -13.65 -1.56 -7.31
CA LYS A 125 -12.80 -1.33 -8.50
C LYS A 125 -11.54 -2.18 -8.52
N THR A 126 -11.06 -2.59 -7.34
CA THR A 126 -9.82 -3.35 -7.20
C THR A 126 -9.92 -4.35 -6.05
N ARG A 127 -9.03 -5.34 -6.08
CA ARG A 127 -8.65 -6.16 -4.93
C ARG A 127 -7.16 -5.97 -4.71
N ILE A 128 -6.75 -5.71 -3.48
CA ILE A 128 -5.37 -5.37 -3.19
C ILE A 128 -4.83 -6.39 -2.20
N GLU A 129 -3.88 -7.22 -2.64
CA GLU A 129 -3.16 -8.12 -1.74
C GLU A 129 -1.87 -7.44 -1.32
N VAL A 130 -1.59 -7.41 -0.02
CA VAL A 130 -0.41 -6.78 0.56
C VAL A 130 0.39 -7.81 1.36
N ILE A 131 1.71 -7.70 1.30
CA ILE A 131 2.62 -8.51 2.11
C ILE A 131 3.31 -7.60 3.12
N TYR A 132 2.97 -7.72 4.39
CA TYR A 132 3.58 -6.97 5.49
C TYR A 132 4.68 -7.80 6.19
N HIS A 133 5.76 -7.13 6.60
CA HIS A 133 6.78 -7.71 7.47
C HIS A 133 7.33 -6.62 8.39
N PRO A 134 7.63 -6.90 9.68
CA PRO A 134 8.14 -5.89 10.63
C PRO A 134 9.41 -5.15 10.17
N ASP A 135 10.29 -5.82 9.43
CA ASP A 135 11.51 -5.23 8.86
C ASP A 135 11.27 -4.27 7.68
N VAL A 136 10.03 -4.12 7.20
CA VAL A 136 9.71 -3.13 6.15
C VAL A 136 9.65 -1.74 6.79
N PRO A 137 10.47 -0.77 6.33
CA PRO A 137 10.55 0.52 6.98
C PRO A 137 9.26 1.35 6.85
N GLY A 138 8.76 1.79 8.00
CA GLY A 138 7.55 2.60 8.22
C GLY A 138 6.27 1.97 7.66
N ALA A 139 5.41 2.75 7.01
CA ALA A 139 4.05 2.31 6.65
C ALA A 139 3.93 1.51 5.35
N GLY A 140 5.06 1.03 4.83
CA GLY A 140 5.10 0.27 3.59
C GLY A 140 4.67 -1.19 3.78
N TRP A 141 4.32 -1.81 2.68
CA TRP A 141 4.28 -3.25 2.49
C TRP A 141 5.49 -3.68 1.67
N ALA A 142 5.98 -4.89 1.88
CA ALA A 142 7.06 -5.44 1.06
C ALA A 142 6.66 -5.56 -0.42
N GLN A 143 5.38 -5.90 -0.65
CA GLN A 143 4.78 -6.01 -1.97
C GLN A 143 3.30 -5.65 -1.90
N VAL A 144 2.80 -5.05 -2.98
CA VAL A 144 1.38 -4.77 -3.21
C VAL A 144 1.00 -5.38 -4.55
N ARG A 145 -0.03 -6.22 -4.58
CA ARG A 145 -0.61 -6.79 -5.80
C ARG A 145 -2.01 -6.23 -6.00
N ILE A 146 -2.21 -5.55 -7.11
CA ILE A 146 -3.47 -4.92 -7.48
C ILE A 146 -4.14 -5.79 -8.54
N THR A 147 -5.29 -6.35 -8.21
CA THR A 147 -6.16 -7.04 -9.18
C THR A 147 -7.27 -6.07 -9.59
N PHE A 148 -7.39 -5.80 -10.89
CA PHE A 148 -8.39 -4.89 -11.43
C PHE A 148 -9.77 -5.57 -11.51
N ILE A 149 -10.82 -4.88 -11.06
CA ILE A 149 -12.21 -5.23 -11.33
C ILE A 149 -12.73 -4.14 -12.26
N SER A 150 -12.88 -4.47 -13.54
CA SER A 150 -13.11 -3.46 -14.58
C SER A 150 -14.11 -3.96 -15.61
N ASN A 151 -14.89 -3.04 -16.17
CA ASN A 151 -15.72 -3.30 -17.34
C ASN A 151 -14.90 -3.43 -18.63
N VAL A 152 -13.60 -3.09 -18.61
CA VAL A 152 -12.69 -3.32 -19.73
C VAL A 152 -12.27 -4.80 -19.71
N PRO A 153 -12.69 -5.63 -20.69
CA PRO A 153 -12.54 -7.09 -20.59
C PRO A 153 -11.08 -7.57 -20.41
N LEU A 154 -10.12 -6.89 -21.04
CA LEU A 154 -8.70 -7.21 -20.92
C LEU A 154 -8.11 -6.87 -19.56
N LEU A 155 -8.69 -5.93 -18.82
CA LEU A 155 -8.22 -5.54 -17.49
C LEU A 155 -8.92 -6.31 -16.38
N ASN A 156 -10.13 -6.83 -16.60
CA ASN A 156 -10.86 -7.53 -15.55
C ASN A 156 -10.11 -8.79 -15.07
N GLY A 157 -9.77 -8.85 -13.78
CA GLY A 157 -8.96 -9.90 -13.18
C GLY A 157 -7.46 -9.81 -13.49
N TYR A 158 -7.02 -8.81 -14.26
CA TYR A 158 -5.61 -8.58 -14.52
C TYR A 158 -4.90 -8.14 -13.24
N GLN A 159 -3.63 -8.51 -13.10
CA GLN A 159 -2.83 -8.22 -11.92
C GLN A 159 -1.61 -7.35 -12.24
N ALA A 160 -1.41 -6.31 -11.44
CA ALA A 160 -0.18 -5.55 -11.38
C ALA A 160 0.50 -5.80 -10.04
N ILE A 161 1.77 -6.19 -10.06
CA ILE A 161 2.58 -6.43 -8.86
C ILE A 161 3.54 -5.26 -8.70
N ALA A 162 3.47 -4.60 -7.55
CA ALA A 162 4.31 -3.48 -7.16
C ALA A 162 5.25 -3.92 -6.02
N ASP A 163 6.55 -3.81 -6.25
CA ASP A 163 7.55 -4.08 -5.22
C ASP A 163 8.05 -2.77 -4.61
N LEU A 164 8.31 -2.79 -3.32
CA LEU A 164 8.89 -1.66 -2.61
C LEU A 164 10.24 -1.27 -3.24
N LYS A 165 10.43 0.02 -3.52
CA LYS A 165 11.72 0.56 -3.91
C LYS A 165 12.65 0.54 -2.69
N ASN A 166 13.78 -0.15 -2.84
CA ASN A 166 14.89 -0.11 -1.88
C ASN A 166 15.53 1.28 -1.84
#